data_AF-A0A965U0W4-F1
#
_entry.id   AF-A0A965U0W4-F1
#
_cell.length_a   1.000
_cell.length_b   1.000
_cell.length_c   1.000
_cell.angle_alpha   90.00
_cell.angle_beta   90.00
_cell.angle_gamma   90.00
#
_symmetry.space_group_name_H-M   'P 1'
#
loop_
_entity.id
_entity.type
_entity.pdbx_description
1 polymer ?
#
loop_
_entity_poly.entity_id
_entity_poly.type
_entity_poly.pdbx_seq_one_letter_code
_entity_poly.pdbx_strand_id
1 'polypeptide(L)'
;MSAHRKTGAWLIAILGACTVYAGEPRPLAQAMDEAWRVTWQRFYRDDSALLYDYLSSYQAGHELDHLPTRQEIESNVPNPMGYDTGMEDGMISAGVMLSAVVDHYAVTGDQQLRAKADALLRGIRHCTLDHGATGFVARAVSRDSPRVAYINASRDQVSHAVHGLWLYARSPLCSASSRREIEVLVRAIADRMLRLVTPENNYDFLTLRGTRDPKANSTMWNVQGHEAARLPMIYAVAWSLTQDARYRAAYEQYVDAAIEQSKTFSPKSAMWALLQMQCSLEVILALETNAARKAAIQTIMHDVTVCCAKRAQGPDARAATLDLTLLAADWRTGGGLNATYRPVWYCIRESGEILL
;
A
#
# COMPACT_ATOMS: atom_id res chain seq x y z
N MET A 1 2.05 38.31 9.02
CA MET A 1 3.48 37.94 8.87
C MET A 1 3.55 36.44 8.64
N SER A 2 3.78 36.07 7.38
CA SER A 2 3.69 34.71 6.84
C SER A 2 4.94 33.90 7.20
N ALA A 3 4.77 32.83 7.99
CA ALA A 3 5.81 31.86 8.23
C ALA A 3 5.69 30.75 7.18
N HIS A 4 6.45 30.91 6.09
CA HIS A 4 6.72 29.86 5.12
C HIS A 4 7.35 28.65 5.84
N ARG A 5 6.55 27.61 6.10
CA ARG A 5 7.06 26.30 6.49
C ARG A 5 7.65 25.65 5.25
N LYS A 6 8.97 25.47 5.28
CA LYS A 6 9.73 24.59 4.39
C LYS A 6 9.24 23.15 4.61
N THR A 7 8.21 22.73 3.88
CA THR A 7 7.91 21.32 3.67
C THR A 7 8.89 20.81 2.63
N GLY A 8 9.87 20.02 3.06
CA GLY A 8 10.80 19.32 2.18
C GLY A 8 10.03 18.50 1.15
N ALA A 9 10.43 18.64 -0.11
CA ALA A 9 9.85 17.95 -1.25
C ALA A 9 10.07 16.43 -1.10
N TRP A 10 9.01 15.72 -0.71
CA TRP A 10 8.90 14.27 -0.86
C TRP A 10 8.21 14.01 -2.18
N LEU A 11 8.98 13.95 -3.27
CA LEU A 11 8.46 13.56 -4.58
C LEU A 11 9.45 12.63 -5.25
N ILE A 12 9.60 11.45 -4.65
CA ILE A 12 10.37 10.33 -5.21
C ILE A 12 9.63 9.05 -4.83
N ALA A 13 8.53 8.78 -5.54
CA ALA A 13 7.82 7.50 -5.49
C ALA A 13 7.24 7.23 -6.89
N ILE A 14 8.15 6.92 -7.82
CA ILE A 14 8.07 6.11 -9.06
C ILE A 14 9.47 6.28 -9.68
N LEU A 15 10.53 5.76 -9.04
CA LEU A 15 11.91 6.02 -9.50
C LEU A 15 12.82 4.78 -9.58
N GLY A 16 12.23 3.60 -9.72
CA GLY A 16 12.99 2.35 -9.83
C GLY A 16 13.22 1.77 -11.23
N ALA A 17 12.71 2.37 -12.30
CA ALA A 17 12.70 1.72 -13.63
C ALA A 17 13.03 2.64 -14.81
N CYS A 18 13.68 3.79 -14.61
CA CYS A 18 13.91 4.75 -15.70
C CYS A 18 15.38 5.11 -15.98
N THR A 19 16.36 4.44 -15.38
CA THR A 19 17.79 4.72 -15.63
C THR A 19 18.57 3.61 -16.33
N VAL A 20 17.93 2.57 -16.86
CA VAL A 20 18.63 1.60 -17.73
C VAL A 20 17.77 1.24 -18.94
N TYR A 21 17.70 2.15 -19.91
CA TYR A 21 17.45 1.78 -21.29
C TYR A 21 18.76 1.97 -22.07
N ALA A 22 19.07 1.00 -22.93
CA ALA A 22 20.10 1.09 -23.95
C ALA A 22 19.68 2.05 -25.08
N GLY A 23 19.41 3.30 -24.71
CA GLY A 23 19.03 4.43 -25.57
C GLY A 23 19.50 5.74 -24.94
N GLU A 24 19.55 6.82 -25.72
CA GLU A 24 20.06 8.11 -25.26
C GLU A 24 19.42 8.55 -23.93
N PRO A 25 20.19 9.22 -23.03
CA PRO A 25 19.68 9.67 -21.74
C PRO A 25 18.47 10.58 -21.93
N ARG A 26 17.30 10.09 -21.52
CA ARG A 26 16.06 10.87 -21.53
C ARG A 26 16.00 11.77 -20.29
N PRO A 27 15.49 13.01 -20.40
CA PRO A 27 15.26 13.84 -19.23
C PRO A 27 14.37 13.13 -18.20
N LEU A 28 14.74 13.22 -16.92
CA LEU A 28 14.01 12.58 -15.81
C LEU A 28 12.51 12.88 -15.85
N ALA A 29 12.13 14.12 -16.13
CA ALA A 29 10.74 14.55 -16.24
C ALA A 29 9.97 13.76 -17.32
N GLN A 30 10.57 13.55 -18.49
CA GLN A 30 9.94 12.78 -19.58
C GLN A 30 9.75 11.31 -19.19
N ALA A 31 10.73 10.74 -18.48
CA ALA A 31 10.63 9.36 -17.99
C ALA A 31 9.55 9.21 -16.91
N MET A 32 9.40 10.22 -16.04
CA MET A 32 8.33 10.28 -15.05
C MET A 32 6.94 10.39 -15.71
N ASP A 33 6.79 11.25 -16.72
CA ASP A 33 5.54 11.41 -17.46
C ASP A 33 5.15 10.11 -18.18
N GLU A 34 6.12 9.40 -18.76
CA GLU A 34 5.89 8.11 -19.38
C GLU A 34 5.49 7.04 -18.37
N ALA A 35 6.22 6.92 -17.26
CA ALA A 35 5.90 5.97 -16.20
C ALA A 35 4.49 6.23 -15.64
N TRP A 36 4.16 7.50 -15.37
CA TRP A 36 2.83 7.91 -14.95
C TRP A 36 1.77 7.48 -15.96
N ARG A 37 1.95 7.81 -17.25
CA ARG A 37 1.03 7.42 -18.32
C ARG A 37 0.85 5.91 -18.40
N VAL A 38 1.94 5.14 -18.40
CA VAL A 38 1.90 3.68 -18.52
C VAL A 38 1.19 3.04 -17.33
N THR A 39 1.47 3.48 -16.10
CA THR A 39 0.80 3.00 -14.89
C THR A 39 -0.72 3.12 -15.02
N TRP A 40 -1.22 4.30 -15.40
CA TRP A 40 -2.66 4.53 -15.53
C TRP A 40 -3.28 3.88 -16.77
N GLN A 41 -2.53 3.67 -17.85
CA GLN A 41 -3.07 3.10 -19.08
C GLN A 41 -3.08 1.56 -19.09
N ARG A 42 -2.12 0.92 -18.41
CA ARG A 42 -1.92 -0.54 -18.52
C ARG A 42 -2.25 -1.31 -17.25
N PHE A 43 -2.07 -0.69 -16.08
CA PHE A 43 -2.24 -1.39 -14.80
C PHE A 43 -3.52 -1.00 -14.08
N TYR A 44 -4.07 0.18 -14.35
CA TYR A 44 -5.32 0.63 -13.75
C TYR A 44 -6.54 0.10 -14.52
N ARG A 45 -7.61 -0.26 -13.80
CA ARG A 45 -8.92 -0.56 -14.40
C ARG A 45 -10.03 0.29 -13.78
N ASP A 46 -10.89 0.82 -14.65
CA ASP A 46 -12.07 1.60 -14.24
C ASP A 46 -13.12 0.77 -13.49
N ASP A 47 -13.26 -0.52 -13.83
CA ASP A 47 -14.32 -1.40 -13.31
C ASP A 47 -14.16 -1.76 -11.83
N SER A 48 -12.93 -2.04 -11.40
CA SER A 48 -12.57 -2.22 -9.99
C SER A 48 -12.08 -0.95 -9.32
N ALA A 49 -11.69 0.05 -10.10
CA ALA A 49 -10.98 1.25 -9.66
C ALA A 49 -9.67 0.95 -8.91
N LEU A 50 -8.94 -0.09 -9.31
CA LEU A 50 -7.67 -0.53 -8.72
C LEU A 50 -6.55 -0.62 -9.75
N LEU A 51 -5.32 -0.76 -9.27
CA LEU A 51 -4.14 -1.10 -10.05
C LEU A 51 -3.75 -2.56 -9.77
N TYR A 52 -3.18 -3.24 -10.76
CA TYR A 52 -2.81 -4.66 -10.71
C TYR A 52 -1.31 -4.85 -10.94
N ASP A 53 -0.77 -6.02 -10.60
CA ASP A 53 0.67 -6.15 -10.29
C ASP A 53 1.57 -6.36 -11.51
N TYR A 54 1.03 -6.97 -12.57
CA TYR A 54 1.80 -7.30 -13.77
C TYR A 54 0.95 -7.32 -15.02
N LEU A 55 1.61 -7.34 -16.18
CA LEU A 55 0.97 -7.47 -17.49
C LEU A 55 1.21 -8.88 -18.05
N SER A 56 0.19 -9.45 -18.69
CA SER A 56 0.30 -10.70 -19.45
C SER A 56 0.35 -10.47 -20.97
N SER A 57 0.14 -9.23 -21.42
CA SER A 57 0.17 -8.85 -22.83
C SER A 57 0.58 -7.38 -22.98
N TYR A 58 1.20 -7.04 -24.13
CA TYR A 58 1.36 -5.66 -24.58
C TYR A 58 0.33 -5.23 -25.61
N GLN A 59 -0.55 -6.15 -26.04
CA GLN A 59 -1.63 -5.84 -26.95
C GLN A 59 -2.66 -4.97 -26.21
N ALA A 60 -3.00 -3.83 -26.81
CA ALA A 60 -3.93 -2.87 -26.23
C ALA A 60 -5.28 -3.53 -25.91
N GLY A 61 -5.74 -3.39 -24.67
CA GLY A 61 -6.99 -3.95 -24.17
C GLY A 61 -6.88 -5.37 -23.61
N HIS A 62 -5.72 -6.01 -23.72
CA HIS A 62 -5.46 -7.39 -23.28
C HIS A 62 -4.40 -7.48 -22.17
N GLU A 63 -3.94 -6.34 -21.66
CA GLU A 63 -2.84 -6.25 -20.69
C GLU A 63 -3.08 -7.09 -19.43
N LEU A 64 -4.35 -7.15 -18.99
CA LEU A 64 -4.79 -7.72 -17.72
C LEU A 64 -5.81 -8.87 -17.89
N ASP A 65 -5.85 -9.52 -19.06
CA ASP A 65 -6.79 -10.62 -19.34
C ASP A 65 -6.58 -11.83 -18.43
N HIS A 66 -5.38 -11.98 -17.85
CA HIS A 66 -5.08 -13.04 -16.90
C HIS A 66 -5.85 -12.90 -15.58
N LEU A 67 -6.42 -11.73 -15.24
CA LEU A 67 -7.06 -11.53 -13.95
C LEU A 67 -8.16 -12.59 -13.68
N PRO A 68 -8.29 -13.06 -12.43
CA PRO A 68 -9.30 -14.04 -12.04
C PRO A 68 -10.73 -13.61 -12.39
N THR A 69 -11.51 -14.58 -12.87
CA THR A 69 -12.96 -14.44 -13.00
C THR A 69 -13.63 -14.40 -11.64
N ARG A 70 -14.87 -13.91 -11.60
CA ARG A 70 -15.69 -13.94 -10.37
C ARG A 70 -15.75 -15.33 -9.73
N GLN A 71 -15.98 -16.37 -10.53
CA GLN A 71 -16.14 -17.74 -10.04
C GLN A 71 -14.85 -18.29 -9.40
N GLU A 72 -13.69 -17.98 -9.98
CA GLU A 72 -12.39 -18.37 -9.43
C GLU A 72 -12.13 -17.69 -8.09
N ILE A 73 -12.48 -16.40 -7.97
CA ILE A 73 -12.35 -15.66 -6.71
C ILE A 73 -13.27 -16.23 -5.63
N GLU A 74 -14.55 -16.47 -5.93
CA GLU A 74 -15.52 -17.07 -4.99
C GLU A 74 -15.07 -18.46 -4.51
N SER A 75 -14.39 -19.20 -5.39
CA SER A 75 -13.85 -20.53 -5.13
C SER A 75 -12.45 -20.51 -4.50
N ASN A 76 -11.84 -19.34 -4.30
CA ASN A 76 -10.45 -19.18 -3.82
C ASN A 76 -9.41 -19.91 -4.69
N VAL A 77 -9.60 -19.90 -6.01
CA VAL A 77 -8.67 -20.46 -7.00
C VAL A 77 -7.79 -19.34 -7.55
N PRO A 78 -6.46 -19.50 -7.59
CA PRO A 78 -5.70 -20.70 -7.25
C PRO A 78 -5.46 -20.88 -5.74
N ASN A 79 -5.63 -19.81 -4.96
CA ASN A 79 -5.47 -19.84 -3.51
C ASN A 79 -6.32 -18.75 -2.81
N PRO A 80 -6.54 -18.86 -1.49
CA PRO A 80 -7.34 -17.91 -0.72
C PRO A 80 -6.84 -16.47 -0.66
N MET A 81 -5.62 -16.19 -1.10
CA MET A 81 -5.01 -14.85 -1.11
C MET A 81 -5.01 -14.22 -2.51
N GLY A 82 -5.33 -14.99 -3.56
CA GLY A 82 -5.13 -14.55 -4.94
C GLY A 82 -3.66 -14.38 -5.33
N TYR A 83 -2.72 -15.06 -4.64
CA TYR A 83 -1.30 -14.96 -5.00
C TYR A 83 -1.03 -15.46 -6.41
N ASP A 84 -0.09 -14.78 -7.07
CA ASP A 84 0.39 -15.01 -8.42
C ASP A 84 -0.64 -14.65 -9.52
N THR A 85 -1.83 -14.16 -9.17
CA THR A 85 -2.88 -13.83 -10.15
C THR A 85 -2.87 -12.37 -10.61
N GLY A 86 -1.96 -11.55 -10.09
CA GLY A 86 -1.90 -10.11 -10.35
C GLY A 86 -2.86 -9.29 -9.49
N MET A 87 -3.61 -9.93 -8.59
CA MET A 87 -4.54 -9.29 -7.64
C MET A 87 -3.94 -9.11 -6.25
N GLU A 88 -2.79 -9.73 -5.97
CA GLU A 88 -2.30 -9.89 -4.61
C GLU A 88 -1.91 -8.59 -3.91
N ASP A 89 -1.46 -7.59 -4.67
CA ASP A 89 -1.04 -6.28 -4.16
C ASP A 89 -1.95 -5.13 -4.62
N GLY A 90 -3.16 -5.41 -5.12
CA GLY A 90 -4.02 -4.36 -5.68
C GLY A 90 -4.33 -3.19 -4.72
N MET A 91 -4.53 -3.47 -3.43
CA MET A 91 -4.78 -2.46 -2.41
C MET A 91 -3.49 -1.79 -1.93
N ILE A 92 -2.37 -2.52 -1.88
CA ILE A 92 -1.05 -1.90 -1.68
C ILE A 92 -0.81 -0.85 -2.77
N SER A 93 -0.97 -1.25 -4.03
CA SER A 93 -0.82 -0.39 -5.21
C SER A 93 -1.79 0.79 -5.17
N ALA A 94 -3.06 0.58 -4.79
CA ALA A 94 -4.03 1.67 -4.65
C ALA A 94 -3.62 2.69 -3.58
N GLY A 95 -3.17 2.23 -2.40
CA GLY A 95 -2.72 3.08 -1.31
C GLY A 95 -1.46 3.87 -1.65
N VAL A 96 -0.45 3.21 -2.23
CA VAL A 96 0.80 3.85 -2.68
C VAL A 96 0.52 4.84 -3.81
N MET A 97 -0.31 4.49 -4.79
CA MET A 97 -0.67 5.38 -5.88
C MET A 97 -1.45 6.60 -5.39
N LEU A 98 -2.24 6.47 -4.33
CA LEU A 98 -2.94 7.59 -3.72
C LEU A 98 -1.96 8.57 -3.06
N SER A 99 -0.92 8.07 -2.39
CA SER A 99 0.21 8.90 -1.93
C SER A 99 0.88 9.62 -3.11
N ALA A 100 1.24 8.88 -4.16
CA ALA A 100 1.91 9.44 -5.34
C ALA A 100 1.07 10.52 -6.03
N VAL A 101 -0.25 10.39 -6.09
CA VAL A 101 -1.17 11.42 -6.61
C VAL A 101 -1.14 12.68 -5.75
N VAL A 102 -1.13 12.54 -4.41
CA VAL A 102 -1.05 13.67 -3.49
C VAL A 102 0.29 14.40 -3.64
N ASP A 103 1.40 13.68 -3.73
CA ASP A 103 2.74 14.26 -3.88
C ASP A 103 2.90 14.93 -5.25
N HIS A 104 2.41 14.27 -6.32
CA HIS A 104 2.39 14.85 -7.66
C HIS A 104 1.64 16.19 -7.67
N TYR A 105 0.50 16.28 -6.98
CA TYR A 105 -0.23 17.53 -6.84
C TYR A 105 0.52 18.58 -6.04
N ALA A 106 1.19 18.19 -4.95
CA ALA A 106 1.93 19.13 -4.10
C ALA A 106 3.03 19.89 -4.87
N VAL A 107 3.59 19.29 -5.93
CA VAL A 107 4.61 19.92 -6.77
C VAL A 107 4.05 20.59 -8.02
N THR A 108 3.02 20.03 -8.64
CA THR A 108 2.50 20.56 -9.92
C THR A 108 1.30 21.49 -9.78
N GLY A 109 0.51 21.34 -8.72
CA GLY A 109 -0.79 22.00 -8.57
C GLY A 109 -1.85 21.52 -9.57
N ASP A 110 -1.63 20.43 -10.31
CA ASP A 110 -2.54 19.95 -11.35
C ASP A 110 -3.86 19.44 -10.77
N GLN A 111 -4.94 20.20 -11.01
CA GLN A 111 -6.28 19.85 -10.53
C GLN A 111 -6.85 18.58 -11.17
N GLN A 112 -6.35 18.13 -12.33
CA GLN A 112 -6.81 16.90 -12.97
C GLN A 112 -6.51 15.65 -12.13
N LEU A 113 -5.50 15.74 -11.25
CA LEU A 113 -5.15 14.69 -10.28
C LEU A 113 -6.27 14.37 -9.30
N ARG A 114 -7.23 15.28 -9.09
CA ARG A 114 -8.42 15.04 -8.26
C ARG A 114 -9.21 13.81 -8.72
N ALA A 115 -9.46 13.70 -10.03
CA ALA A 115 -10.23 12.58 -10.58
C ALA A 115 -9.54 11.23 -10.34
N LYS A 116 -8.20 11.21 -10.36
CA LYS A 116 -7.39 10.02 -10.05
C LYS A 116 -7.44 9.68 -8.56
N ALA A 117 -7.36 10.66 -7.68
CA ALA A 117 -7.51 10.44 -6.24
C ALA A 117 -8.90 9.91 -5.87
N ASP A 118 -9.96 10.52 -6.43
CA ASP A 118 -11.35 10.08 -6.21
C ASP A 118 -11.57 8.67 -6.78
N ALA A 119 -10.92 8.32 -7.89
CA ALA A 119 -10.95 6.97 -8.44
C ALA A 119 -10.35 5.93 -7.48
N LEU A 120 -9.17 6.19 -6.94
CA LEU A 120 -8.53 5.30 -5.97
C LEU A 120 -9.34 5.20 -4.68
N LEU A 121 -9.95 6.30 -4.22
CA LEU A 121 -10.87 6.26 -3.08
C LEU A 121 -12.06 5.30 -3.31
N ARG A 122 -12.62 5.26 -4.53
CA ARG A 122 -13.66 4.28 -4.89
C ARG A 122 -13.14 2.84 -4.82
N GLY A 123 -11.95 2.56 -5.37
CA GLY A 123 -11.34 1.23 -5.27
C GLY A 123 -11.13 0.79 -3.82
N ILE A 124 -10.61 1.68 -2.98
CA ILE A 124 -10.42 1.42 -1.54
C ILE A 124 -11.76 1.16 -0.86
N ARG A 125 -12.80 1.90 -1.23
CA ARG A 125 -14.16 1.70 -0.74
C ARG A 125 -14.72 0.32 -1.10
N HIS A 126 -14.59 -0.12 -2.36
CA HIS A 126 -15.02 -1.44 -2.80
C HIS A 126 -14.37 -2.55 -1.98
N CYS A 127 -13.06 -2.46 -1.77
CA CYS A 127 -12.31 -3.41 -0.96
C CYS A 127 -12.63 -3.37 0.53
N THR A 128 -13.32 -2.34 1.05
CA THR A 128 -13.53 -2.15 2.50
C THR A 128 -14.98 -2.38 2.93
N LEU A 129 -15.96 -2.07 2.07
CA LEU A 129 -17.38 -1.99 2.45
C LEU A 129 -18.30 -2.91 1.65
N ASP A 130 -17.99 -3.26 0.40
CA ASP A 130 -19.02 -3.77 -0.53
C ASP A 130 -19.22 -5.30 -0.48
N HIS A 131 -18.23 -6.05 0.02
CA HIS A 131 -18.24 -7.52 0.14
C HIS A 131 -18.96 -8.07 1.38
N GLY A 132 -19.56 -7.19 2.20
CA GLY A 132 -20.40 -7.59 3.34
C GLY A 132 -19.66 -7.78 4.68
N ALA A 133 -18.33 -7.65 4.71
CA ALA A 133 -17.56 -7.67 5.95
C ALA A 133 -16.95 -6.29 6.26
N THR A 134 -17.77 -5.38 6.78
CA THR A 134 -17.37 -3.99 7.05
C THR A 134 -16.02 -3.87 7.78
N GLY A 135 -15.08 -3.16 7.15
CA GLY A 135 -13.75 -2.89 7.69
C GLY A 135 -12.70 -3.93 7.35
N PHE A 136 -13.06 -5.04 6.68
CA PHE A 136 -12.08 -5.93 6.06
C PHE A 136 -11.56 -5.27 4.80
N VAL A 137 -10.23 -5.16 4.68
CA VAL A 137 -9.58 -4.55 3.51
C VAL A 137 -9.12 -5.65 2.57
N ALA A 138 -9.90 -5.95 1.54
CA ALA A 138 -9.54 -6.92 0.52
C ALA A 138 -8.31 -6.48 -0.29
N ARG A 139 -7.53 -7.45 -0.78
CA ARG A 139 -6.39 -7.21 -1.68
C ARG A 139 -6.82 -6.57 -2.99
N ALA A 140 -7.88 -7.11 -3.58
CA ALA A 140 -8.58 -6.56 -4.73
C ALA A 140 -9.99 -7.17 -4.78
N VAL A 141 -10.83 -6.64 -5.66
CA VAL A 141 -12.19 -7.12 -5.91
C VAL A 141 -12.33 -7.60 -7.37
N SER A 142 -13.32 -8.46 -7.62
CA SER A 142 -13.63 -8.92 -8.98
C SER A 142 -14.01 -7.75 -9.88
N ARG A 143 -13.46 -7.74 -11.09
CA ARG A 143 -13.76 -6.76 -12.14
C ARG A 143 -15.25 -6.67 -12.49
N ASP A 144 -15.97 -7.78 -12.44
CA ASP A 144 -17.39 -7.85 -12.81
C ASP A 144 -18.33 -7.76 -11.58
N SER A 145 -17.77 -7.76 -10.37
CA SER A 145 -18.55 -7.62 -9.14
C SER A 145 -17.69 -7.12 -7.97
N PRO A 146 -17.76 -5.83 -7.59
CA PRO A 146 -16.96 -5.27 -6.50
C PRO A 146 -17.30 -5.84 -5.11
N ARG A 147 -18.32 -6.70 -5.02
CA ARG A 147 -18.71 -7.43 -3.79
C ARG A 147 -17.94 -8.75 -3.61
N VAL A 148 -17.22 -9.20 -4.63
CA VAL A 148 -16.51 -10.48 -4.63
C VAL A 148 -15.02 -10.23 -4.46
N ALA A 149 -14.43 -10.82 -3.43
CA ALA A 149 -13.02 -10.73 -3.12
C ALA A 149 -12.52 -12.08 -2.58
N TYR A 150 -11.22 -12.31 -2.70
CA TYR A 150 -10.55 -13.43 -2.03
C TYR A 150 -10.72 -13.32 -0.51
N ILE A 151 -10.84 -14.47 0.15
CA ILE A 151 -11.22 -14.49 1.57
C ILE A 151 -10.09 -14.01 2.50
N ASN A 152 -8.82 -14.09 2.08
CA ASN A 152 -7.69 -13.66 2.89
C ASN A 152 -7.13 -12.32 2.42
N ALA A 153 -7.01 -11.40 3.38
CA ALA A 153 -6.25 -10.17 3.24
C ALA A 153 -4.91 -10.28 3.98
N SER A 154 -4.22 -9.16 4.09
CA SER A 154 -3.03 -9.05 4.91
C SER A 154 -2.90 -7.66 5.51
N ARG A 155 -2.20 -7.59 6.63
CA ARG A 155 -1.92 -6.37 7.41
C ARG A 155 -1.28 -5.25 6.58
N ASP A 156 -0.51 -5.57 5.55
CA ASP A 156 0.11 -4.62 4.61
C ASP A 156 -0.92 -3.89 3.72
N GLN A 157 -1.99 -4.58 3.29
CA GLN A 157 -3.11 -3.99 2.57
C GLN A 157 -3.77 -2.91 3.44
N VAL A 158 -3.98 -3.23 4.72
CA VAL A 158 -4.56 -2.29 5.69
C VAL A 158 -3.62 -1.09 5.90
N SER A 159 -2.31 -1.32 6.04
CA SER A 159 -1.32 -0.26 6.23
C SER A 159 -1.35 0.76 5.10
N HIS A 160 -1.25 0.30 3.84
CA HIS A 160 -1.21 1.19 2.69
C HIS A 160 -2.56 1.86 2.41
N ALA A 161 -3.68 1.15 2.62
CA ALA A 161 -5.00 1.76 2.52
C ALA A 161 -5.12 2.94 3.50
N VAL A 162 -4.81 2.72 4.78
CA VAL A 162 -4.96 3.74 5.83
C VAL A 162 -3.96 4.89 5.63
N HIS A 163 -2.72 4.60 5.25
CA HIS A 163 -1.71 5.62 4.96
C HIS A 163 -2.13 6.53 3.79
N GLY A 164 -2.51 5.94 2.66
CA GLY A 164 -2.97 6.70 1.49
C GLY A 164 -4.23 7.52 1.77
N LEU A 165 -5.21 6.96 2.49
CA LEU A 165 -6.42 7.67 2.92
C LEU A 165 -6.09 8.86 3.83
N TRP A 166 -5.16 8.69 4.77
CA TRP A 166 -4.72 9.76 5.68
C TRP A 166 -4.05 10.91 4.93
N LEU A 167 -3.13 10.61 4.01
CA LEU A 167 -2.48 11.61 3.15
C LEU A 167 -3.52 12.34 2.31
N TYR A 168 -4.43 11.61 1.66
CA TYR A 168 -5.44 12.21 0.82
C TYR A 168 -6.36 13.13 1.62
N ALA A 169 -6.86 12.70 2.78
CA ALA A 169 -7.72 13.53 3.65
C ALA A 169 -7.10 14.88 4.06
N ARG A 170 -5.77 14.99 4.03
CA ARG A 170 -5.00 16.20 4.38
C ARG A 170 -4.55 17.01 3.16
N SER A 171 -4.75 16.47 1.97
CA SER A 171 -4.38 17.12 0.71
C SER A 171 -5.42 18.17 0.28
N PRO A 172 -5.02 19.28 -0.36
CA PRO A 172 -5.95 20.21 -0.99
C PRO A 172 -6.79 19.60 -2.12
N LEU A 173 -6.40 18.42 -2.64
CA LEU A 173 -7.21 17.66 -3.58
C LEU A 173 -8.46 17.04 -2.95
N CYS A 174 -8.51 16.87 -1.63
CA CYS A 174 -9.62 16.19 -0.99
C CYS A 174 -10.83 17.11 -0.87
N SER A 175 -11.94 16.69 -1.47
CA SER A 175 -13.21 17.40 -1.33
C SER A 175 -13.84 17.12 0.04
N ALA A 176 -14.80 17.95 0.44
CA ALA A 176 -15.58 17.68 1.65
C ALA A 176 -16.33 16.34 1.56
N SER A 177 -16.77 15.92 0.36
CA SER A 177 -17.42 14.62 0.15
C SER A 177 -16.43 13.46 0.28
N SER A 178 -15.26 13.56 -0.38
CA SER A 178 -14.20 12.56 -0.30
C SER A 178 -13.72 12.40 1.14
N ARG A 179 -13.60 13.51 1.90
CA ARG A 179 -13.24 13.47 3.32
C ARG A 179 -14.24 12.70 4.19
N ARG A 180 -15.54 12.91 3.99
CA ARG A 180 -16.58 12.14 4.71
C ARG A 180 -16.52 10.65 4.39
N GLU A 181 -16.29 10.30 3.13
CA GLU A 181 -16.11 8.90 2.73
C GLU A 181 -14.88 8.29 3.40
N ILE A 182 -13.75 9.02 3.44
CA ILE A 182 -12.54 8.58 4.13
C ILE A 182 -12.82 8.35 5.63
N GLU A 183 -13.55 9.25 6.30
CA GLU A 183 -13.94 9.10 7.70
C GLU A 183 -14.76 7.82 7.95
N VAL A 184 -15.66 7.47 7.03
CA VAL A 184 -16.42 6.21 7.07
C VAL A 184 -15.49 5.00 6.93
N LEU A 185 -14.56 5.04 5.97
CA LEU A 185 -13.63 3.94 5.70
C LEU A 185 -12.67 3.69 6.86
N VAL A 186 -12.02 4.72 7.38
CA VAL A 186 -11.07 4.57 8.51
C VAL A 186 -11.79 4.13 9.78
N ARG A 187 -13.03 4.58 10.00
CA ARG A 187 -13.88 4.11 11.10
C ARG A 187 -14.17 2.62 10.95
N ALA A 188 -14.61 2.18 9.78
CA ALA A 188 -14.91 0.78 9.52
C ALA A 188 -13.69 -0.12 9.79
N ILE A 189 -12.52 0.27 9.28
CA ILE A 189 -11.25 -0.45 9.49
C ILE A 189 -10.88 -0.49 10.98
N ALA A 190 -10.84 0.66 11.66
CA ALA A 190 -10.47 0.75 13.06
C ALA A 190 -11.45 0.01 13.97
N ASP A 191 -12.75 0.09 13.71
CA ASP A 191 -13.76 -0.67 14.45
C ASP A 191 -13.59 -2.17 14.24
N ARG A 192 -13.18 -2.64 13.05
CA ARG A 192 -12.82 -4.05 12.86
C ARG A 192 -11.64 -4.44 13.73
N MET A 193 -10.59 -3.62 13.77
CA MET A 193 -9.42 -3.89 14.61
C MET A 193 -9.81 -3.95 16.10
N LEU A 194 -10.58 -2.99 16.61
CA LEU A 194 -11.06 -2.99 18.00
C LEU A 194 -11.86 -4.25 18.35
N ARG A 195 -12.71 -4.72 17.42
CA ARG A 195 -13.56 -5.90 17.66
C ARG A 195 -12.79 -7.21 17.61
N LEU A 196 -11.82 -7.34 16.71
CA LEU A 196 -11.26 -8.63 16.34
C LEU A 196 -9.81 -8.83 16.77
N VAL A 197 -9.00 -7.76 16.91
CA VAL A 197 -7.59 -7.87 17.31
C VAL A 197 -7.51 -8.01 18.84
N THR A 198 -7.93 -9.17 19.33
CA THR A 198 -7.99 -9.52 20.75
C THR A 198 -7.18 -10.80 21.03
N PRO A 199 -6.81 -11.08 22.30
CA PRO A 199 -6.14 -12.33 22.66
C PRO A 199 -6.90 -13.59 22.19
N GLU A 200 -8.23 -13.59 22.23
CA GLU A 200 -9.08 -14.72 21.84
C GLU A 200 -8.93 -15.08 20.36
N ASN A 201 -8.72 -14.07 19.51
CA ASN A 201 -8.46 -14.25 18.08
C ASN A 201 -6.96 -14.34 17.78
N ASN A 202 -6.09 -14.43 18.80
CA ASN A 202 -4.64 -14.34 18.66
C ASN A 202 -4.21 -13.08 17.90
N TYR A 203 -4.86 -11.95 18.21
CA TYR A 203 -4.63 -10.64 17.61
C TYR A 203 -4.79 -10.59 16.08
N ASP A 204 -5.60 -11.49 15.52
CA ASP A 204 -5.92 -11.60 14.09
C ASP A 204 -7.19 -10.80 13.75
N PHE A 205 -7.21 -10.02 12.68
CA PHE A 205 -8.42 -9.33 12.23
C PHE A 205 -9.41 -10.21 11.45
N LEU A 206 -9.14 -11.51 11.35
CA LEU A 206 -9.89 -12.59 10.71
C LEU A 206 -10.09 -12.42 9.19
N THR A 207 -10.31 -13.54 8.51
CA THR A 207 -10.66 -13.60 7.09
C THR A 207 -12.04 -12.98 6.83
N LEU A 208 -12.40 -12.86 5.55
CA LEU A 208 -13.72 -12.42 5.11
C LEU A 208 -14.86 -13.27 5.70
N ARG A 209 -14.59 -14.55 6.00
CA ARG A 209 -15.55 -15.50 6.59
C ARG A 209 -15.49 -15.56 8.12
N GLY A 210 -14.69 -14.72 8.77
CA GLY A 210 -14.55 -14.69 10.23
C GLY A 210 -13.73 -15.85 10.81
N THR A 211 -12.90 -16.50 10.00
CA THR A 211 -11.95 -17.53 10.46
C THR A 211 -10.55 -16.93 10.59
N ARG A 212 -9.62 -17.62 11.25
CA ARG A 212 -8.22 -17.18 11.32
C ARG A 212 -7.48 -17.43 9.99
N ASP A 213 -6.52 -16.56 9.66
CA ASP A 213 -5.60 -16.81 8.54
C ASP A 213 -4.53 -17.83 8.97
N PRO A 214 -4.43 -19.01 8.32
CA PRO A 214 -3.38 -19.98 8.65
C PRO A 214 -1.97 -19.47 8.40
N LYS A 215 -1.79 -18.47 7.52
CA LYS A 215 -0.48 -17.84 7.24
C LYS A 215 -0.19 -16.65 8.16
N ALA A 216 -1.09 -16.34 9.09
CA ALA A 216 -1.00 -15.22 10.02
C ALA A 216 -0.85 -13.85 9.35
N ASN A 217 -1.17 -13.66 8.06
CA ASN A 217 -0.98 -12.34 7.43
C ASN A 217 -1.91 -11.27 8.00
N SER A 218 -3.03 -11.67 8.62
CA SER A 218 -3.99 -10.79 9.28
C SER A 218 -3.73 -10.56 10.77
N THR A 219 -2.66 -11.11 11.35
CA THR A 219 -2.26 -10.80 12.73
C THR A 219 -1.73 -9.37 12.83
N MET A 220 -2.22 -8.57 13.77
CA MET A 220 -1.87 -7.14 13.91
C MET A 220 -1.03 -6.82 15.15
N TRP A 221 -0.90 -7.77 16.08
CA TRP A 221 -0.13 -7.61 17.31
C TRP A 221 0.66 -8.88 17.63
N ASN A 222 1.69 -8.79 18.48
CA ASN A 222 2.71 -9.85 18.65
C ASN A 222 3.39 -10.24 17.32
N VAL A 223 3.77 -9.20 16.58
CA VAL A 223 4.32 -9.28 15.20
C VAL A 223 5.84 -9.03 15.19
N GLN A 224 6.47 -8.91 14.02
CA GLN A 224 7.88 -8.53 13.94
C GLN A 224 8.08 -7.02 14.12
N GLY A 225 9.32 -6.59 14.41
CA GLY A 225 9.65 -5.19 14.64
C GLY A 225 9.21 -4.24 13.52
N HIS A 226 9.36 -4.64 12.25
CA HIS A 226 8.95 -3.84 11.09
C HIS A 226 7.42 -3.73 10.91
N GLU A 227 6.64 -4.42 11.74
CA GLU A 227 5.18 -4.52 11.66
C GLU A 227 4.49 -3.86 12.85
N ALA A 228 5.21 -3.60 13.94
CA ALA A 228 4.66 -3.23 15.24
C ALA A 228 3.87 -1.91 15.22
N ALA A 229 4.29 -0.94 14.40
CA ALA A 229 3.64 0.37 14.30
C ALA A 229 2.28 0.35 13.56
N ARG A 230 1.91 -0.73 12.87
CA ARG A 230 0.74 -0.76 11.98
C ARG A 230 -0.58 -0.61 12.73
N LEU A 231 -0.75 -1.35 13.84
CA LEU A 231 -1.97 -1.29 14.65
C LEU A 231 -2.19 0.09 15.30
N PRO A 232 -1.22 0.68 16.03
CA PRO A 232 -1.40 2.02 16.58
C PRO A 232 -1.54 3.09 15.48
N MET A 233 -0.89 2.94 14.32
CA MET A 233 -1.10 3.84 13.18
C MET A 233 -2.58 3.90 12.77
N ILE A 234 -3.26 2.75 12.66
CA ILE A 234 -4.68 2.69 12.30
C ILE A 234 -5.53 3.49 13.29
N TYR A 235 -5.30 3.30 14.59
CA TYR A 235 -6.03 4.03 15.63
C TYR A 235 -5.70 5.52 15.65
N ALA A 236 -4.44 5.90 15.42
CA ALA A 236 -4.02 7.29 15.32
C ALA A 236 -4.73 8.01 14.16
N VAL A 237 -4.79 7.39 12.98
CA VAL A 237 -5.51 7.95 11.83
C VAL A 237 -7.00 8.09 12.14
N ALA A 238 -7.63 7.03 12.64
CA ALA A 238 -9.05 7.05 12.97
C ALA A 238 -9.39 8.13 14.01
N TRP A 239 -8.58 8.30 15.06
CA TRP A 239 -8.70 9.41 16.00
C TRP A 239 -8.57 10.77 15.30
N SER A 240 -7.52 10.95 14.50
CA SER A 240 -7.21 12.23 13.86
C SER A 240 -8.34 12.73 12.95
N LEU A 241 -9.03 11.82 12.26
CA LEU A 241 -10.07 12.16 11.30
C LEU A 241 -11.46 12.20 11.92
N THR A 242 -11.73 11.39 12.95
CA THR A 242 -13.08 11.27 13.51
C THR A 242 -13.28 11.90 14.89
N GLN A 243 -12.19 12.19 15.61
CA GLN A 243 -12.22 12.68 17.01
C GLN A 243 -13.01 11.77 17.97
N ASP A 244 -13.10 10.46 17.68
CA ASP A 244 -13.69 9.46 18.57
C ASP A 244 -12.68 8.95 19.59
N ALA A 245 -12.90 9.26 20.86
CA ALA A 245 -11.96 9.02 21.96
C ALA A 245 -11.58 7.53 22.14
N ARG A 246 -12.38 6.59 21.64
CA ARG A 246 -12.06 5.15 21.70
C ARG A 246 -10.79 4.83 20.92
N TYR A 247 -10.60 5.46 19.75
CA TYR A 247 -9.39 5.25 18.96
C TYR A 247 -8.17 5.87 19.61
N ARG A 248 -8.32 7.02 20.28
CA ARG A 248 -7.22 7.59 21.07
C ARG A 248 -6.80 6.66 22.20
N ALA A 249 -7.77 6.12 22.95
CA ALA A 249 -7.48 5.18 24.03
C ALA A 249 -6.76 3.92 23.50
N ALA A 250 -7.22 3.37 22.38
CA ALA A 250 -6.57 2.23 21.75
C ALA A 250 -5.17 2.56 21.22
N TYR A 251 -4.95 3.74 20.62
CA TYR A 251 -3.61 4.20 20.24
C TYR A 251 -2.67 4.23 21.46
N GLU A 252 -3.09 4.88 22.55
CA GLU A 252 -2.27 5.00 23.77
C GLU A 252 -1.96 3.65 24.41
N GLN A 253 -2.87 2.67 24.30
CA GLN A 253 -2.64 1.32 24.79
C GLN A 253 -1.45 0.63 24.09
N TYR A 254 -1.24 0.87 22.79
CA TYR A 254 -0.29 0.11 21.99
C TYR A 254 1.01 0.87 21.65
N VAL A 255 0.97 2.20 21.60
CA VAL A 255 2.04 3.00 21.00
C VAL A 255 3.42 2.79 21.66
N ASP A 256 3.51 2.76 22.99
CA ASP A 256 4.80 2.65 23.66
C ASP A 256 5.46 1.29 23.38
N ALA A 257 4.68 0.21 23.47
CA ALA A 257 5.15 -1.13 23.13
C ALA A 257 5.53 -1.24 21.64
N ALA A 258 4.75 -0.61 20.75
CA ALA A 258 5.03 -0.61 19.32
C ALA A 258 6.32 0.15 18.98
N ILE A 259 6.60 1.28 19.63
CA ILE A 259 7.84 2.04 19.46
C ILE A 259 9.03 1.20 19.92
N GLU A 260 8.96 0.61 21.12
CA GLU A 260 10.05 -0.25 21.63
C GLU A 260 10.28 -1.46 20.72
N GLN A 261 9.22 -2.13 20.29
CA GLN A 261 9.32 -3.27 19.38
C GLN A 261 9.86 -2.87 18.00
N SER A 262 9.52 -1.68 17.50
CA SER A 262 10.01 -1.17 16.22
C SER A 262 11.53 -1.01 16.18
N LYS A 263 12.20 -0.78 17.32
CA LYS A 263 13.67 -0.77 17.43
C LYS A 263 14.33 -2.11 17.07
N THR A 264 13.56 -3.20 17.10
CA THR A 264 14.06 -4.56 16.83
C THR A 264 13.93 -4.99 15.37
N PHE A 265 13.64 -4.06 14.45
CA PHE A 265 13.53 -4.38 13.03
C PHE A 265 14.81 -5.04 12.51
N SER A 266 14.64 -6.05 11.65
CA SER A 266 15.78 -6.74 11.05
C SER A 266 16.26 -5.99 9.81
N PRO A 267 17.57 -5.68 9.70
CA PRO A 267 18.16 -5.14 8.47
C PRO A 267 17.99 -6.05 7.23
N LYS A 268 17.71 -7.34 7.47
CA LYS A 268 17.45 -8.35 6.43
C LYS A 268 15.99 -8.39 5.98
N SER A 269 15.10 -7.60 6.58
CA SER A 269 13.70 -7.52 6.14
C SER A 269 13.64 -7.06 4.69
N ALA A 270 12.66 -7.55 3.94
CA ALA A 270 12.45 -7.12 2.56
C ALA A 270 12.17 -5.61 2.48
N MET A 271 12.48 -4.97 1.35
CA MET A 271 12.33 -3.51 1.23
C MET A 271 10.89 -3.05 1.39
N TRP A 272 9.95 -3.75 0.79
CA TRP A 272 8.51 -3.51 0.98
C TRP A 272 8.11 -3.46 2.46
N ALA A 273 8.72 -4.29 3.30
CA ALA A 273 8.42 -4.35 4.73
C ALA A 273 8.96 -3.13 5.47
N LEU A 274 10.15 -2.66 5.08
CA LEU A 274 10.76 -1.44 5.62
C LEU A 274 10.03 -0.18 5.14
N LEU A 275 9.56 -0.15 3.89
CA LEU A 275 8.67 0.90 3.38
C LEU A 275 7.41 1.01 4.22
N GLN A 276 6.73 -0.11 4.44
CA GLN A 276 5.50 -0.14 5.25
C GLN A 276 5.73 0.30 6.70
N MET A 277 6.91 -0.03 7.25
CA MET A 277 7.33 0.46 8.56
C MET A 277 7.47 1.99 8.56
N GLN A 278 8.16 2.56 7.56
CA GLN A 278 8.28 4.02 7.41
C GLN A 278 6.93 4.71 7.26
N CYS A 279 6.03 4.19 6.42
CA CYS A 279 4.67 4.74 6.27
C CYS A 279 3.91 4.76 7.61
N SER A 280 4.04 3.69 8.40
CA SER A 280 3.37 3.60 9.71
C SER A 280 3.95 4.59 10.72
N LEU A 281 5.28 4.71 10.78
CA LEU A 281 5.98 5.61 11.68
C LEU A 281 5.81 7.09 11.27
N GLU A 282 5.73 7.40 9.98
CA GLU A 282 5.48 8.75 9.47
C GLU A 282 4.16 9.31 10.01
N VAL A 283 3.08 8.52 9.90
CA VAL A 283 1.76 8.89 10.39
C VAL A 283 1.79 9.14 11.91
N ILE A 284 2.38 8.21 12.66
CA ILE A 284 2.47 8.35 14.12
C ILE A 284 3.29 9.59 14.47
N LEU A 285 4.45 9.79 13.84
CA LEU A 285 5.30 10.97 14.07
C LEU A 285 4.56 12.28 13.79
N ALA A 286 3.75 12.33 12.73
CA ALA A 286 2.99 13.50 12.33
C ALA A 286 1.84 13.83 13.29
N LEU A 287 1.26 12.82 13.95
CA LEU A 287 0.13 12.96 14.87
C LEU A 287 0.54 13.03 16.35
N GLU A 288 1.72 12.53 16.70
CA GLU A 288 2.21 12.48 18.07
C GLU A 288 2.59 13.88 18.60
N THR A 289 2.28 14.10 19.88
CA THR A 289 2.51 15.33 20.63
C THR A 289 3.56 15.16 21.74
N ASN A 290 3.76 13.94 22.24
CA ASN A 290 4.77 13.61 23.23
C ASN A 290 6.18 13.69 22.61
N ALA A 291 7.00 14.62 23.10
CA ALA A 291 8.33 14.89 22.56
C ALA A 291 9.28 13.68 22.63
N ALA A 292 9.20 12.85 23.69
CA ALA A 292 10.05 11.67 23.84
C ALA A 292 9.69 10.58 22.82
N ARG A 293 8.39 10.31 22.62
CA ARG A 293 7.92 9.37 21.58
C ARG A 293 8.34 9.83 20.20
N LYS A 294 8.19 11.13 19.88
CA LYS A 294 8.64 11.68 18.59
C LYS A 294 10.12 11.47 18.36
N ALA A 295 10.96 11.78 19.36
CA ALA A 295 12.40 11.59 19.26
C ALA A 295 12.75 10.12 19.00
N ALA A 296 12.12 9.19 19.72
CA ALA A 296 12.32 7.75 19.51
C ALA A 296 11.90 7.30 18.10
N ILE A 297 10.75 7.75 17.61
CA ILE A 297 10.28 7.43 16.25
C ILE A 297 11.24 7.99 15.21
N GLN A 298 11.70 9.23 15.35
CA GLN A 298 12.66 9.84 14.43
C GLN A 298 13.98 9.05 14.36
N THR A 299 14.49 8.58 15.50
CA THR A 299 15.67 7.71 15.53
C THR A 299 15.42 6.41 14.76
N ILE A 300 14.29 5.74 15.00
CA ILE A 300 13.96 4.48 14.31
C ILE A 300 13.85 4.71 12.79
N MET A 301 13.13 5.75 12.37
CA MET A 301 12.99 6.09 10.95
C MET A 301 14.35 6.40 10.31
N HIS A 302 15.24 7.09 11.02
CA HIS A 302 16.61 7.35 10.56
C HIS A 302 17.40 6.05 10.38
N ASP A 303 17.35 5.14 11.35
CA ASP A 303 18.04 3.84 11.29
C ASP A 303 17.55 2.99 10.10
N VAL A 304 16.25 3.02 9.83
CA VAL A 304 15.66 2.36 8.65
C VAL A 304 16.19 2.98 7.35
N THR A 305 16.21 4.31 7.23
CA THR A 305 16.77 5.00 6.05
C THR A 305 18.25 4.66 5.85
N VAL A 306 19.06 4.66 6.91
CA VAL A 306 20.48 4.26 6.83
C VAL A 306 20.63 2.80 6.39
N CYS A 307 19.74 1.91 6.83
CA CYS A 307 19.70 0.53 6.37
C CYS A 307 19.35 0.42 4.88
N CYS A 308 18.33 1.13 4.42
CA CYS A 308 17.87 1.11 3.02
C CYS A 308 18.91 1.71 2.08
N ALA A 309 19.54 2.83 2.46
CA ALA A 309 20.57 3.48 1.65
C ALA A 309 21.76 2.56 1.33
N LYS A 310 22.16 1.69 2.28
CA LYS A 310 23.24 0.70 2.06
C LYS A 310 22.89 -0.36 1.02
N ARG A 311 21.61 -0.55 0.73
CA ARG A 311 21.09 -1.57 -0.19
C ARG A 311 20.71 -0.98 -1.55
N ALA A 312 20.72 0.35 -1.70
CA ALA A 312 20.26 1.09 -2.87
C ALA A 312 20.90 0.67 -4.20
N GLN A 313 22.17 0.26 -4.18
CA GLN A 313 22.89 -0.14 -5.38
C GLN A 313 22.49 -1.54 -5.90
N GLY A 314 21.86 -2.37 -5.07
CA GLY A 314 21.56 -3.77 -5.40
C GLY A 314 20.50 -3.94 -6.51
N PRO A 315 19.36 -3.24 -6.44
CA PRO A 315 18.35 -3.28 -7.51
C PRO A 315 18.88 -2.77 -8.85
N ASP A 316 19.62 -1.66 -8.89
CA ASP A 316 20.20 -1.12 -10.14
C ASP A 316 21.14 -2.12 -10.83
N ALA A 317 22.01 -2.78 -10.05
CA ALA A 317 22.91 -3.80 -10.59
C ALA A 317 22.16 -5.02 -11.14
N ARG A 318 21.02 -5.41 -10.55
CA ARG A 318 20.16 -6.49 -11.06
C ARG A 318 19.35 -6.05 -12.27
N ALA A 319 18.83 -4.83 -12.28
CA ALA A 319 18.09 -4.27 -13.40
C ALA A 319 18.91 -4.30 -14.70
N ALA A 320 20.22 -4.05 -14.60
CA ALA A 320 21.14 -4.11 -15.73
C ALA A 320 21.34 -5.52 -16.34
N THR A 321 20.95 -6.59 -15.64
CA THR A 321 21.12 -7.98 -16.12
C THR A 321 19.80 -8.66 -16.48
N LEU A 322 18.66 -7.99 -16.25
CA LEU A 322 17.33 -8.53 -16.43
C LEU A 322 16.66 -7.93 -17.69
N ASP A 323 15.85 -8.73 -18.37
CA ASP A 323 14.92 -8.20 -19.37
C ASP A 323 13.69 -7.62 -18.66
N LEU A 324 13.72 -6.30 -18.41
CA LEU A 324 12.62 -5.58 -17.78
C LEU A 324 11.37 -5.44 -18.68
N THR A 325 11.46 -5.87 -19.95
CA THR A 325 10.32 -5.90 -20.87
C THR A 325 9.58 -7.23 -20.86
N LEU A 326 10.06 -8.20 -20.09
CA LEU A 326 9.43 -9.51 -19.96
C LEU A 326 7.98 -9.38 -19.45
N LEU A 327 7.06 -10.11 -20.06
CA LEU A 327 5.68 -10.26 -19.60
C LEU A 327 5.56 -11.46 -18.66
N ALA A 328 4.65 -11.37 -17.69
CA ALA A 328 4.27 -12.53 -16.90
C ALA A 328 3.41 -13.49 -17.75
N ALA A 329 3.37 -14.77 -17.37
CA ALA A 329 2.44 -15.70 -17.98
C ALA A 329 1.05 -15.58 -17.34
N ASP A 330 0.00 -16.02 -18.05
CA ASP A 330 -1.30 -16.27 -17.41
C ASP A 330 -1.12 -17.34 -16.33
N TRP A 331 -1.59 -17.06 -15.11
CA TRP A 331 -1.46 -17.98 -13.98
C TRP A 331 -2.18 -19.31 -14.18
N ARG A 332 -3.19 -19.37 -15.06
CA ARG A 332 -3.90 -20.60 -15.41
C ARG A 332 -3.06 -21.57 -16.22
N THR A 333 -2.12 -21.07 -17.03
CA THR A 333 -1.38 -21.89 -18.01
C THR A 333 0.13 -21.88 -17.79
N GLY A 334 0.70 -20.77 -17.32
CA GLY A 334 2.14 -20.59 -17.15
C GLY A 334 2.56 -20.09 -15.77
N GLY A 335 1.65 -20.11 -14.79
CA GLY A 335 1.99 -19.95 -13.37
C GLY A 335 2.22 -18.50 -12.89
N GLY A 336 1.82 -17.49 -13.65
CA GLY A 336 1.75 -16.11 -13.16
C GLY A 336 3.12 -15.52 -12.91
N LEU A 337 3.39 -15.14 -11.66
CA LEU A 337 4.72 -14.77 -11.16
C LEU A 337 5.65 -15.99 -11.02
N ASN A 338 5.84 -16.71 -12.12
CA ASN A 338 6.67 -17.91 -12.20
C ASN A 338 8.16 -17.60 -11.99
N ALA A 339 8.98 -18.65 -11.92
CA ALA A 339 10.42 -18.53 -11.64
C ALA A 339 11.19 -17.66 -12.64
N THR A 340 10.72 -17.55 -13.89
CA THR A 340 11.35 -16.74 -14.93
C THR A 340 11.02 -15.26 -14.77
N TYR A 341 9.77 -14.92 -14.47
CA TYR A 341 9.32 -13.52 -14.34
C TYR A 341 9.56 -12.94 -12.94
N ARG A 342 9.50 -13.74 -11.88
CA ARG A 342 9.60 -13.28 -10.49
C ARG A 342 10.85 -12.44 -10.19
N PRO A 343 12.05 -12.72 -10.74
CA PRO A 343 13.22 -11.85 -10.58
C PRO A 343 13.00 -10.43 -11.13
N VAL A 344 12.33 -10.31 -12.29
CA VAL A 344 11.99 -9.01 -12.92
C VAL A 344 11.00 -8.25 -12.06
N TRP A 345 9.90 -8.90 -11.68
CA TRP A 345 8.87 -8.33 -10.80
C TRP A 345 9.46 -7.83 -9.47
N TYR A 346 10.29 -8.65 -8.83
CA TYR A 346 10.92 -8.29 -7.56
C TYR A 346 11.95 -7.15 -7.73
N CYS A 347 12.70 -7.12 -8.83
CA CYS A 347 13.66 -6.05 -9.10
C CYS A 347 12.96 -4.70 -9.24
N ILE A 348 11.91 -4.63 -10.07
CA ILE A 348 11.14 -3.39 -10.29
C ILE A 348 10.56 -2.89 -8.96
N ARG A 349 9.97 -3.79 -8.18
CA ARG A 349 9.41 -3.50 -6.88
C ARG A 349 10.46 -2.96 -5.91
N GLU A 350 11.56 -3.68 -5.73
CA GLU A 350 12.62 -3.27 -4.80
C GLU A 350 13.26 -1.94 -5.21
N SER A 351 13.45 -1.68 -6.50
CA SER A 351 13.96 -0.38 -6.98
C SER A 351 13.02 0.78 -6.67
N GLY A 352 11.70 0.55 -6.67
CA GLY A 352 10.72 1.58 -6.28
C GLY A 352 10.68 1.84 -4.77
N GLU A 353 10.89 0.80 -3.96
CA GLU A 353 10.76 0.85 -2.50
C GLU A 353 12.01 1.38 -1.79
N ILE A 354 13.16 1.42 -2.47
CA ILE A 354 14.45 1.74 -1.84
C ILE A 354 14.74 3.22 -1.65
N LEU A 355 13.95 4.10 -2.28
CA LEU A 355 14.21 5.53 -2.40
C LEU A 355 13.66 6.35 -1.21
N LEU A 356 13.53 5.74 -0.04
CA LEU A 356 12.96 6.31 1.19
C LEU A 356 13.98 7.01 2.09
#